data_AF-A0A8S0H7D0-F1
#
_entry.id   AF-A0A8S0H7D0-F1
#
_cell.length_a   1.000
_cell.length_b   1.000
_cell.length_c   1.000
_cell.angle_alpha   90.00
_cell.angle_beta   90.00
_cell.angle_gamma   90.00
#
_symmetry.space_group_name_H-M   'P 1'
#
loop_
_entity.id
_entity.type
_entity.pdbx_description
1 polymer ?
#
loop_
_entity_poly.entity_id
_entity_poly.type
_entity_poly.pdbx_seq_one_letter_code
_entity_poly.pdbx_strand_id
1 'polypeptide(L)'
;MPLTLTDRYRGSLLGLACGDALGTSVEFKPRGSFPPVTDLLGGGPFNLKAGQWTDDTSMALCLGESLLRKDGFDPADQMGRYLNWWQWGYLSATGECFDIGMTVRQALADYQEHGQPLAGSSDPQTAGNGSLMRLAPVVLFHYPDLAQVREFAGASSRTTHGAAEAIECCQLLAGLIAKALDGASKQQLQRLDAQGFRESKVAALAQGNYLDKTRDQIRGNGYCVDSLEAALWCFQHSDSYAEAVLAAANLGDDADTTAAIVGQLAGAFYGPRAYRRTGWPSCTWARRSRPWPTTCWPPPGVARLPGRCMAVACARRCNTGSSAWTCPSATAIARPAARPTPRPLPRPPESCANTSSGPRARNG
;
A
#
# COMPACT_ATOMS: atom_id res chain seq x y z
N MET A 1 17.11 20.83 17.86
CA MET A 1 17.55 20.68 16.46
C MET A 1 16.31 20.56 15.60
N PRO A 2 16.23 21.27 14.48
CA PRO A 2 15.15 21.10 13.51
C PRO A 2 15.16 19.68 12.95
N LEU A 3 14.00 19.17 12.55
CA LEU A 3 13.89 17.85 11.92
C LEU A 3 14.61 17.83 10.57
N THR A 4 15.43 16.81 10.34
CA THR A 4 16.02 16.57 9.02
C THR A 4 15.02 15.87 8.10
N LEU A 5 15.24 15.91 6.78
CA LEU A 5 14.42 15.15 5.83
C LEU A 5 14.41 13.65 6.16
N THR A 6 15.58 13.09 6.50
CA THR A 6 15.71 11.69 6.95
C THR A 6 14.88 11.39 8.21
N ASP A 7 14.81 12.34 9.16
CA ASP A 7 13.93 12.20 10.31
C ASP A 7 12.46 12.11 9.85
N ARG A 8 12.01 13.00 8.97
CA ARG A 8 10.63 12.98 8.45
C ARG A 8 10.29 11.70 7.69
N TYR A 9 11.22 11.19 6.88
CA TYR A 9 11.08 9.92 6.15
C TYR A 9 10.90 8.74 7.11
N ARG A 10 11.81 8.62 8.10
CA ARG A 10 11.72 7.60 9.14
C ARG A 10 10.45 7.76 9.96
N GLY A 11 10.09 9.01 10.25
CA GLY A 11 8.86 9.40 10.89
C GLY A 11 7.67 8.80 10.16
N SER A 12 7.47 9.11 8.88
CA SER A 12 6.31 8.64 8.13
C SER A 12 6.16 7.11 8.10
N LEU A 13 7.24 6.38 7.79
CA LEU A 13 7.20 4.91 7.72
C LEU A 13 7.00 4.24 9.09
N LEU A 14 7.72 4.69 10.12
CA LEU A 14 7.54 4.14 11.47
C LEU A 14 6.20 4.55 12.07
N GLY A 15 5.72 5.74 11.71
CA GLY A 15 4.46 6.30 12.17
C GLY A 15 3.27 5.51 11.66
N LEU A 16 3.31 5.09 10.40
CA LEU A 16 2.38 4.12 9.81
C LEU A 16 2.32 2.85 10.67
N ALA A 17 3.47 2.18 10.84
CA ALA A 17 3.53 0.89 11.52
C ALA A 17 3.17 0.94 13.01
N CYS A 18 3.51 2.04 13.69
CA CYS A 18 3.11 2.26 15.08
C CYS A 18 1.61 2.59 15.21
N GLY A 19 1.01 3.24 14.21
CA GLY A 19 -0.42 3.52 14.16
C GLY A 19 -1.22 2.24 13.99
N ASP A 20 -0.89 1.47 12.96
CA ASP A 20 -1.40 0.12 12.67
C ASP A 20 -1.36 -0.76 13.94
N ALA A 21 -0.16 -0.98 14.50
CA ALA A 21 0.03 -1.86 15.66
C ALA A 21 -0.72 -1.41 16.92
N LEU A 22 -1.13 -0.14 16.99
CA LEU A 22 -1.92 0.39 18.09
C LEU A 22 -3.43 0.24 17.83
N GLY A 23 -3.88 0.56 16.62
CA GLY A 23 -5.31 0.52 16.29
C GLY A 23 -5.88 -0.89 16.25
N THR A 24 -5.08 -1.89 15.86
CA THR A 24 -5.52 -3.29 15.75
C THR A 24 -6.06 -3.86 17.08
N SER A 25 -5.62 -3.32 18.24
CA SER A 25 -6.12 -3.72 19.57
C SER A 25 -7.65 -3.53 19.74
N VAL A 26 -8.25 -2.62 18.98
CA VAL A 26 -9.68 -2.26 19.08
C VAL A 26 -10.40 -2.24 17.75
N GLU A 27 -9.78 -2.84 16.73
CA GLU A 27 -10.37 -3.06 15.44
C GLU A 27 -11.71 -3.83 15.54
N PHE A 28 -12.66 -3.44 14.69
CA PHE A 28 -14.05 -3.90 14.64
C PHE A 28 -14.89 -3.60 15.90
N LYS A 29 -14.35 -2.84 16.87
CA LYS A 29 -15.12 -2.45 18.06
C LYS A 29 -15.79 -1.10 17.83
N PRO A 30 -17.11 -0.98 18.08
CA PRO A 30 -17.78 0.31 18.04
C PRO A 30 -17.15 1.31 19.01
N ARG A 31 -17.14 2.58 18.62
CA ARG A 31 -16.65 3.66 19.50
C ARG A 31 -17.29 3.60 20.89
N GLY A 32 -16.44 3.65 21.92
CA GLY A 32 -16.88 3.69 23.31
C GLY A 32 -17.32 2.34 23.87
N SER A 33 -17.26 1.26 23.08
CA SER A 33 -17.55 -0.11 23.55
C SER A 33 -16.33 -0.81 24.16
N PHE A 34 -15.21 -0.10 24.33
CA PHE A 34 -13.95 -0.63 24.82
C PHE A 34 -13.25 0.36 25.75
N PRO A 35 -12.44 -0.11 26.73
CA PRO A 35 -11.58 0.76 27.51
C PRO A 35 -10.63 1.54 26.58
N PRO A 36 -10.41 2.85 26.80
CA PRO A 36 -9.56 3.64 25.91
C PRO A 36 -8.20 2.98 25.69
N VAL A 37 -7.78 2.91 24.43
CA VAL A 37 -6.42 2.51 24.09
C VAL A 37 -5.51 3.62 24.55
N THR A 38 -4.53 3.29 25.40
CA THR A 38 -3.52 4.24 25.89
C THR A 38 -2.11 3.83 25.50
N ASP A 39 -1.95 2.66 24.88
CA ASP A 39 -0.66 2.03 24.65
C ASP A 39 -0.73 0.93 23.56
N LEU A 40 0.43 0.39 23.15
CA LEU A 40 0.60 -0.81 22.33
C LEU A 40 0.24 -2.06 23.14
N LEU A 41 -1.05 -2.37 23.18
CA LEU A 41 -1.58 -3.50 23.96
C LEU A 41 -1.42 -4.84 23.23
N GLY A 42 -1.45 -4.84 21.88
CA GLY A 42 -1.67 -6.06 21.10
C GLY A 42 -3.10 -6.57 21.26
N GLY A 43 -3.32 -7.87 21.26
CA GLY A 43 -4.63 -8.48 21.31
C GLY A 43 -5.39 -8.26 20.01
N GLY A 44 -6.56 -7.63 20.08
CA GLY A 44 -7.41 -7.42 18.91
C GLY A 44 -8.03 -8.72 18.39
N PRO A 45 -8.70 -8.67 17.22
CA PRO A 45 -9.31 -9.84 16.58
C PRO A 45 -8.30 -10.94 16.22
N PHE A 46 -7.02 -10.60 16.04
CA PHE A 46 -5.97 -11.52 15.63
C PHE A 46 -5.05 -11.99 16.77
N ASN A 47 -5.34 -11.60 18.01
CA ASN A 47 -4.55 -11.96 19.20
C ASN A 47 -3.04 -11.66 19.05
N LEU A 48 -2.74 -10.47 18.54
CA LEU A 48 -1.37 -10.02 18.26
C LEU A 48 -0.57 -9.76 19.53
N LYS A 49 0.75 -9.94 19.47
CA LYS A 49 1.66 -9.44 20.51
C LYS A 49 1.78 -7.94 20.39
N ALA A 50 1.98 -7.26 21.52
CA ALA A 50 2.26 -5.82 21.55
C ALA A 50 3.35 -5.42 20.52
N GLY A 51 3.00 -4.49 19.63
CA GLY A 51 3.88 -3.98 18.58
C GLY A 51 3.95 -4.82 17.29
N GLN A 52 3.17 -5.91 17.17
CA GLN A 52 2.88 -6.51 15.87
C GLN A 52 1.83 -5.69 15.13
N TRP A 53 1.95 -5.67 13.80
CA TRP A 53 1.18 -4.85 12.85
C TRP A 53 0.50 -5.77 11.82
N THR A 54 -0.46 -5.23 11.07
CA THR A 54 -1.41 -5.95 10.20
C THR A 54 -1.03 -5.87 8.71
N ASP A 55 -2.02 -5.94 7.81
CA ASP A 55 -1.82 -5.82 6.38
C ASP A 55 -1.40 -4.41 5.95
N ASP A 56 -1.80 -3.33 6.66
CA ASP A 56 -1.35 -1.96 6.40
C ASP A 56 0.17 -1.88 6.22
N THR A 57 0.89 -2.31 7.25
CA THR A 57 2.35 -2.29 7.26
C THR A 57 2.93 -3.34 6.33
N SER A 58 2.32 -4.53 6.23
CA SER A 58 2.78 -5.58 5.31
C SER A 58 2.81 -5.06 3.87
N MET A 59 1.71 -4.45 3.43
CA MET A 59 1.58 -3.91 2.08
C MET A 59 2.44 -2.66 1.86
N ALA A 60 2.65 -1.83 2.88
CA ALA A 60 3.59 -0.71 2.81
C ALA A 60 5.03 -1.21 2.61
N LEU A 61 5.46 -2.23 3.35
CA LEU A 61 6.79 -2.81 3.22
C LEU A 61 6.99 -3.46 1.84
N CYS A 62 6.00 -4.20 1.34
CA CYS A 62 6.03 -4.75 -0.01
C CYS A 62 6.18 -3.65 -1.09
N LEU A 63 5.43 -2.54 -0.97
CA LEU A 63 5.53 -1.41 -1.89
C LEU A 63 6.92 -0.75 -1.83
N GLY A 64 7.42 -0.47 -0.62
CA GLY A 64 8.74 0.12 -0.42
C GLY A 64 9.86 -0.76 -0.97
N GLU A 65 9.77 -2.07 -0.78
CA GLU A 65 10.77 -2.98 -1.34
C GLU A 65 10.69 -3.03 -2.88
N SER A 66 9.49 -2.99 -3.47
CA SER A 66 9.33 -2.93 -4.92
C SER A 66 10.03 -1.71 -5.51
N LEU A 67 9.71 -0.53 -4.97
CA LEU A 67 10.29 0.75 -5.40
C LEU A 67 11.84 0.71 -5.36
N LEU A 68 12.41 0.23 -4.25
CA LEU A 68 13.86 0.16 -4.08
C LEU A 68 14.53 -0.89 -4.97
N ARG A 69 13.89 -2.03 -5.22
CA ARG A 69 14.45 -3.11 -6.05
C ARG A 69 14.34 -2.83 -7.54
N LYS A 70 13.33 -2.05 -7.93
CA LYS A 70 13.04 -1.69 -9.32
C LYS A 70 13.58 -0.32 -9.71
N ASP A 71 14.04 0.46 -8.74
CA ASP A 71 14.48 1.84 -8.93
C ASP A 71 13.38 2.68 -9.60
N GLY A 72 12.15 2.50 -9.14
CA GLY A 72 10.96 3.12 -9.72
C GLY A 72 9.68 2.34 -9.45
N PHE A 73 8.56 2.89 -9.91
CA PHE A 73 7.25 2.27 -9.77
C PHE A 73 7.04 1.16 -10.83
N ASP A 74 6.95 -0.09 -10.38
CA ASP A 74 6.61 -1.25 -11.20
C ASP A 74 5.37 -1.95 -10.60
N PRO A 75 4.18 -1.76 -11.20
CA PRO A 75 2.94 -2.29 -10.62
C PRO A 75 2.89 -3.82 -10.63
N ALA A 76 3.60 -4.49 -11.56
CA ALA A 76 3.65 -5.94 -11.60
C ALA A 76 4.52 -6.51 -10.47
N ASP A 77 5.64 -5.87 -10.16
CA ASP A 77 6.46 -6.27 -9.01
C ASP A 77 5.79 -5.96 -7.67
N GLN A 78 5.08 -4.82 -7.57
CA GLN A 78 4.22 -4.50 -6.43
C GLN A 78 3.19 -5.61 -6.19
N MET A 79 2.40 -5.97 -7.21
CA MET A 79 1.39 -7.01 -7.10
C MET A 79 1.98 -8.40 -6.85
N GLY A 80 3.13 -8.72 -7.44
CA GLY A 80 3.86 -9.95 -7.17
C GLY A 80 4.29 -10.06 -5.69
N ARG A 81 4.71 -8.96 -5.06
CA ARG A 81 5.03 -8.95 -3.63
C ARG A 81 3.80 -9.06 -2.75
N TYR A 82 2.67 -8.46 -3.15
CA TYR A 82 1.41 -8.65 -2.45
C TYR A 82 0.89 -10.07 -2.55
N LEU A 83 1.04 -10.73 -3.70
CA LEU A 83 0.82 -12.18 -3.82
C LEU A 83 1.75 -12.96 -2.90
N ASN A 84 3.02 -12.57 -2.81
CA ASN A 84 3.95 -13.24 -1.90
C ASN A 84 3.53 -13.12 -0.44
N TRP A 85 3.07 -11.93 -0.05
CA TRP A 85 2.51 -11.69 1.27
C TRP A 85 1.27 -12.55 1.48
N TRP A 86 0.29 -12.49 0.57
CA TRP A 86 -0.97 -13.23 0.69
C TRP A 86 -0.79 -14.75 0.77
N GLN A 87 0.06 -15.32 -0.08
CA GLN A 87 0.25 -16.78 -0.14
C GLN A 87 1.16 -17.33 0.95
N TRP A 88 2.11 -16.52 1.45
CA TRP A 88 3.19 -17.05 2.27
C TRP A 88 3.65 -16.15 3.43
N GLY A 89 2.91 -15.11 3.77
CA GLY A 89 3.25 -14.20 4.86
C GLY A 89 4.55 -13.42 4.64
N TYR A 90 4.95 -13.20 3.37
CA TYR A 90 6.10 -12.37 3.05
C TYR A 90 5.95 -10.98 3.66
N LEU A 91 6.94 -10.56 4.46
CA LEU A 91 6.90 -9.29 5.21
C LEU A 91 5.64 -9.13 6.08
N SER A 92 5.18 -10.22 6.71
CA SER A 92 4.17 -10.20 7.79
C SER A 92 4.82 -10.15 9.17
N ALA A 93 4.16 -9.51 10.14
CA ALA A 93 4.57 -9.50 11.54
C ALA A 93 4.45 -10.87 12.24
N THR A 94 3.63 -11.78 11.71
CA THR A 94 3.35 -13.11 12.28
C THR A 94 3.96 -14.25 11.48
N GLY A 95 4.43 -13.97 10.26
CA GLY A 95 4.92 -14.97 9.31
C GLY A 95 3.84 -15.59 8.42
N GLU A 96 2.58 -15.15 8.56
CA GLU A 96 1.43 -15.58 7.74
C GLU A 96 0.64 -14.35 7.26
N CYS A 97 -0.13 -14.48 6.17
CA CYS A 97 -1.11 -13.46 5.80
C CYS A 97 -2.34 -13.57 6.70
N PHE A 98 -2.70 -12.47 7.32
CA PHE A 98 -3.96 -12.28 8.02
C PHE A 98 -4.50 -10.90 7.67
N ASP A 99 -5.77 -10.66 8.00
CA ASP A 99 -6.41 -9.35 7.85
C ASP A 99 -6.50 -8.79 6.41
N ILE A 100 -6.38 -9.64 5.40
CA ILE A 100 -6.50 -9.17 4.02
C ILE A 100 -7.93 -8.69 3.71
N GLY A 101 -8.05 -7.40 3.41
CA GLY A 101 -9.30 -6.80 2.94
C GLY A 101 -9.84 -7.46 1.65
N MET A 102 -11.16 -7.55 1.53
CA MET A 102 -11.82 -8.25 0.41
C MET A 102 -11.48 -7.65 -0.96
N THR A 103 -11.41 -6.33 -1.07
CA THR A 103 -11.03 -5.64 -2.31
C THR A 103 -9.59 -5.96 -2.72
N VAL A 104 -8.67 -6.04 -1.76
CA VAL A 104 -7.27 -6.43 -2.00
C VAL A 104 -7.23 -7.89 -2.46
N ARG A 105 -7.89 -8.80 -1.74
CA ARG A 105 -7.96 -10.22 -2.11
C ARG A 105 -8.49 -10.42 -3.53
N GLN A 106 -9.56 -9.72 -3.91
CA GLN A 106 -10.12 -9.82 -5.26
C GLN A 106 -9.12 -9.33 -6.31
N ALA A 107 -8.52 -8.16 -6.12
CA ALA A 107 -7.53 -7.63 -7.07
C ALA A 107 -6.30 -8.54 -7.22
N LEU A 108 -5.85 -9.18 -6.14
CA LEU A 108 -4.76 -10.15 -6.21
C LEU A 108 -5.18 -11.43 -6.95
N ALA A 109 -6.40 -11.92 -6.74
CA ALA A 109 -6.93 -13.06 -7.49
C ALA A 109 -7.02 -12.74 -9.00
N ASP A 110 -7.57 -11.58 -9.35
CA ASP A 110 -7.68 -11.12 -10.74
C ASP A 110 -6.31 -10.95 -11.39
N TYR A 111 -5.32 -10.41 -10.66
CA TYR A 111 -3.95 -10.32 -11.15
C TYR A 111 -3.32 -11.70 -11.36
N GLN A 112 -3.54 -12.64 -10.45
CA GLN A 112 -3.01 -14.00 -10.57
C GLN A 112 -3.62 -14.74 -11.78
N GLU A 113 -4.90 -14.50 -12.08
CA GLU A 113 -5.59 -15.13 -13.20
C GLU A 113 -5.25 -14.47 -14.55
N HIS A 114 -5.23 -13.14 -14.61
CA HIS A 114 -5.18 -12.40 -15.87
C HIS A 114 -3.85 -11.68 -16.14
N GLY A 115 -2.99 -11.53 -15.12
CA GLY A 115 -1.68 -10.88 -15.23
C GLY A 115 -1.72 -9.36 -15.40
N GLN A 116 -2.88 -8.70 -15.29
CA GLN A 116 -3.01 -7.25 -15.37
C GLN A 116 -2.73 -6.61 -14.00
N PRO A 117 -1.64 -5.85 -13.82
CA PRO A 117 -1.22 -5.42 -12.50
C PRO A 117 -2.02 -4.23 -11.93
N LEU A 118 -2.77 -3.51 -12.78
CA LEU A 118 -3.73 -2.50 -12.36
C LEU A 118 -5.11 -3.15 -12.20
N ALA A 119 -5.23 -4.05 -11.23
CA ALA A 119 -6.40 -4.92 -11.04
C ALA A 119 -7.48 -4.34 -10.11
N GLY A 120 -7.32 -3.11 -9.64
CA GLY A 120 -8.29 -2.51 -8.74
C GLY A 120 -9.63 -2.22 -9.42
N SER A 121 -10.72 -2.64 -8.80
CA SER A 121 -12.09 -2.31 -9.25
C SER A 121 -12.30 -0.80 -9.31
N SER A 122 -12.92 -0.33 -10.39
CA SER A 122 -13.33 1.07 -10.56
C SER A 122 -14.74 1.36 -10.03
N ASP A 123 -15.44 0.35 -9.52
CA ASP A 123 -16.77 0.51 -8.93
C ASP A 123 -16.68 1.43 -7.68
N PRO A 124 -17.47 2.52 -7.60
CA PRO A 124 -17.52 3.39 -6.43
C PRO A 124 -17.79 2.65 -5.11
N GLN A 125 -18.51 1.53 -5.14
CA GLN A 125 -18.79 0.70 -3.95
C GLN A 125 -17.56 -0.04 -3.42
N THR A 126 -16.44 -0.01 -4.15
CA THR A 126 -15.15 -0.60 -3.76
C THR A 126 -14.14 0.44 -3.30
N ALA A 127 -14.58 1.66 -2.97
CA ALA A 127 -13.76 2.76 -2.46
C ALA A 127 -13.26 2.56 -1.02
N GLY A 128 -12.63 1.40 -0.76
CA GLY A 128 -12.00 1.07 0.50
C GLY A 128 -10.71 1.86 0.76
N ASN A 129 -10.28 1.88 2.01
CA ASN A 129 -9.08 2.59 2.49
C ASN A 129 -7.75 1.81 2.30
N GLY A 130 -7.78 0.58 1.75
CA GLY A 130 -6.62 -0.31 1.66
C GLY A 130 -5.47 0.18 0.74
N SER A 131 -5.67 1.25 -0.03
CA SER A 131 -4.57 1.94 -0.74
C SER A 131 -3.98 3.11 0.05
N LEU A 132 -4.73 3.73 0.96
CA LEU A 132 -4.27 4.83 1.82
C LEU A 132 -3.31 4.35 2.90
N MET A 133 -3.62 3.21 3.52
CA MET A 133 -2.84 2.64 4.63
C MET A 133 -1.37 2.40 4.30
N ARG A 134 -1.07 2.14 3.02
CA ARG A 134 0.26 1.73 2.53
C ARG A 134 1.00 2.80 1.73
N LEU A 135 0.55 4.05 1.76
CA LEU A 135 0.93 5.07 0.78
C LEU A 135 2.35 5.63 0.96
N ALA A 136 2.83 5.79 2.20
CA ALA A 136 4.06 6.50 2.52
C ALA A 136 5.28 6.13 1.62
N PRO A 137 5.61 4.85 1.35
CA PRO A 137 6.76 4.51 0.53
C PRO A 137 6.79 5.19 -0.85
N VAL A 138 5.66 5.31 -1.55
CA VAL A 138 5.62 5.93 -2.89
C VAL A 138 5.87 7.44 -2.82
N VAL A 139 5.37 8.09 -1.76
CA VAL A 139 5.61 9.52 -1.53
C VAL A 139 7.08 9.78 -1.23
N LEU A 140 7.67 8.98 -0.33
CA LEU A 140 9.06 9.14 0.08
C LEU A 140 10.05 8.86 -1.06
N PHE A 141 9.72 7.92 -1.95
CA PHE A 141 10.59 7.57 -3.07
C PHE A 141 10.63 8.66 -4.15
N HIS A 142 9.48 9.24 -4.50
CA HIS A 142 9.38 10.20 -5.60
C HIS A 142 9.54 11.67 -5.17
N TYR A 143 9.47 11.99 -3.87
CA TYR A 143 9.78 13.34 -3.37
C TYR A 143 11.25 13.73 -3.69
N PRO A 144 11.54 14.96 -4.15
CA PRO A 144 10.67 16.15 -4.14
C PRO A 144 9.86 16.40 -5.42
N ASP A 145 9.79 15.45 -6.36
CA ASP A 145 9.01 15.62 -7.59
C ASP A 145 7.51 15.46 -7.30
N LEU A 146 6.82 16.58 -7.06
CA LEU A 146 5.40 16.59 -6.70
C LEU A 146 4.48 16.02 -7.80
N ALA A 147 4.90 16.11 -9.07
CA ALA A 147 4.14 15.53 -10.17
C ALA A 147 4.21 13.99 -10.10
N GLN A 148 5.41 13.44 -9.92
CA GLN A 148 5.60 11.99 -9.73
C GLN A 148 4.95 11.49 -8.44
N VAL A 149 5.04 12.24 -7.33
CA VAL A 149 4.35 11.90 -6.08
C VAL A 149 2.85 11.76 -6.30
N ARG A 150 2.22 12.70 -7.00
CA ARG A 150 0.77 12.65 -7.30
C ARG A 150 0.43 11.53 -8.28
N GLU A 151 1.23 11.33 -9.32
CA GLU A 151 1.02 10.29 -10.32
C GLU A 151 1.09 8.90 -9.69
N PHE A 152 2.19 8.58 -9.00
CA PHE A 152 2.44 7.26 -8.46
C PHE A 152 1.66 6.97 -7.17
N ALA A 153 1.23 7.99 -6.41
CA ALA A 153 0.19 7.81 -5.40
C ALA A 153 -1.09 7.21 -6.01
N GLY A 154 -1.57 7.80 -7.10
CA GLY A 154 -2.74 7.26 -7.80
C GLY A 154 -2.47 5.92 -8.48
N ALA A 155 -1.30 5.72 -9.09
CA ALA A 155 -0.96 4.47 -9.75
C ALA A 155 -0.85 3.29 -8.76
N SER A 156 -0.25 3.53 -7.59
CA SER A 156 -0.13 2.53 -6.52
C SER A 156 -1.47 2.15 -5.88
N SER A 157 -2.47 3.05 -5.92
CA SER A 157 -3.85 2.73 -5.56
C SER A 157 -4.47 1.77 -6.55
N ARG A 158 -4.39 2.10 -7.86
CA ARG A 158 -5.03 1.35 -8.97
C ARG A 158 -4.64 -0.13 -9.06
N THR A 159 -3.56 -0.54 -8.42
CA THR A 159 -3.20 -1.97 -8.36
C THR A 159 -4.24 -2.81 -7.64
N THR A 160 -4.92 -2.24 -6.63
CA THR A 160 -5.97 -2.95 -5.85
C THR A 160 -7.26 -2.16 -5.68
N HIS A 161 -7.22 -0.83 -5.75
CA HIS A 161 -8.34 0.08 -5.55
C HIS A 161 -8.37 1.09 -6.71
N GLY A 162 -9.25 0.84 -7.68
CA GLY A 162 -9.41 1.64 -8.89
C GLY A 162 -10.53 2.69 -8.81
N ALA A 163 -11.33 2.68 -7.74
CA ALA A 163 -12.38 3.66 -7.51
C ALA A 163 -11.80 5.08 -7.44
N ALA A 164 -12.47 6.03 -8.08
CA ALA A 164 -11.98 7.40 -8.22
C ALA A 164 -11.70 8.07 -6.86
N GLU A 165 -12.60 7.89 -5.88
CA GLU A 165 -12.42 8.42 -4.52
C GLU A 165 -11.18 7.84 -3.83
N ALA A 166 -10.91 6.53 -3.97
CA ALA A 166 -9.71 5.92 -3.38
C ALA A 166 -8.41 6.48 -3.99
N ILE A 167 -8.39 6.65 -5.32
CA ILE A 167 -7.27 7.24 -6.05
C ILE A 167 -7.03 8.68 -5.60
N GLU A 168 -8.08 9.49 -5.58
CA GLU A 168 -7.98 10.92 -5.22
C GLU A 168 -7.63 11.12 -3.74
N CYS A 169 -8.13 10.26 -2.84
CA CYS A 169 -7.72 10.26 -1.43
C CYS A 169 -6.22 9.99 -1.29
N CYS A 170 -5.65 9.01 -2.01
CA CYS A 170 -4.21 8.77 -2.02
C CYS A 170 -3.44 10.00 -2.52
N GLN A 171 -3.92 10.68 -3.55
CA GLN A 171 -3.29 11.90 -4.08
C GLN A 171 -3.33 13.06 -3.07
N LEU A 172 -4.44 13.21 -2.34
CA LEU A 172 -4.60 14.21 -1.29
C LEU A 172 -3.61 13.95 -0.13
N LEU A 173 -3.61 12.73 0.41
CA LEU A 173 -2.69 12.35 1.48
C LEU A 173 -1.21 12.49 1.05
N ALA A 174 -0.88 12.08 -0.19
CA ALA A 174 0.46 12.22 -0.74
C ALA A 174 0.94 13.68 -0.78
N GLY A 175 0.07 14.60 -1.22
CA GLY A 175 0.36 16.03 -1.22
C GLY A 175 0.58 16.61 0.18
N LEU A 176 -0.19 16.15 1.16
CA LEU A 176 -0.03 16.56 2.56
C LEU A 176 1.27 16.02 3.18
N ILE A 177 1.60 14.75 2.92
CA ILE A 177 2.89 14.18 3.35
C ILE A 177 4.03 14.94 2.69
N ALA A 178 4.00 15.20 1.38
CA ALA A 178 5.04 15.95 0.68
C ALA A 178 5.24 17.37 1.27
N LYS A 179 4.17 18.10 1.58
CA LYS A 179 4.27 19.38 2.31
C LYS A 179 4.86 19.22 3.71
N ALA A 180 4.52 18.15 4.42
CA ALA A 180 5.12 17.88 5.73
C ALA A 180 6.62 17.58 5.61
N LEU A 181 7.07 16.93 4.53
CA LEU A 181 8.48 16.71 4.20
C LEU A 181 9.23 18.03 3.94
N ASP A 182 8.58 18.99 3.28
CA ASP A 182 9.06 20.38 3.11
C ASP A 182 9.12 21.17 4.43
N GLY A 183 8.56 20.63 5.51
CA GLY A 183 8.51 21.30 6.81
C GLY A 183 7.40 22.34 6.93
N ALA A 184 6.33 22.20 6.15
CA ALA A 184 5.13 23.03 6.28
C ALA A 184 4.59 23.01 7.72
N SER A 185 4.05 24.14 8.16
CA SER A 185 3.35 24.25 9.44
C SER A 185 2.02 23.51 9.40
N LYS A 186 1.49 23.20 10.59
CA LYS A 186 0.19 22.52 10.74
C LYS A 186 -0.95 23.29 10.05
N GLN A 187 -0.92 24.63 10.10
CA GLN A 187 -1.84 25.51 9.37
C GLN A 187 -1.71 25.37 7.84
N GLN A 188 -0.49 25.25 7.31
CA GLN A 188 -0.25 25.05 5.87
C GLN A 188 -0.68 23.65 5.37
N LEU A 189 -0.93 22.72 6.29
CA LEU A 189 -1.45 21.37 6.05
C LEU A 189 -2.97 21.26 6.22
N GLN A 190 -3.67 22.33 6.60
CA GLN A 190 -5.13 22.31 6.72
C GLN A 190 -5.84 22.22 5.37
N ARG A 191 -5.22 22.79 4.33
CA ARG A 191 -5.82 22.92 2.99
C ARG A 191 -4.79 22.66 1.88
N LEU A 192 -5.26 22.02 0.82
CA LEU A 192 -4.58 21.93 -0.47
C LEU A 192 -5.41 22.63 -1.55
N ASP A 193 -4.79 22.89 -2.70
CA ASP A 193 -5.54 23.31 -3.88
C ASP A 193 -6.48 22.18 -4.31
N ALA A 194 -7.77 22.53 -4.43
CA ALA A 194 -8.83 21.60 -4.78
C ALA A 194 -9.02 21.42 -6.29
N GLN A 195 -8.41 22.26 -7.13
CA GLN A 195 -8.61 22.25 -8.59
C GLN A 195 -8.24 20.91 -9.26
N GLY A 196 -7.41 20.08 -8.59
CA GLY A 196 -7.02 18.76 -9.08
C GLY A 196 -7.96 17.60 -8.72
N PHE A 197 -8.95 17.79 -7.86
CA PHE A 197 -9.84 16.72 -7.37
C PHE A 197 -11.22 16.81 -8.03
N ARG A 198 -11.67 15.71 -8.63
CA ARG A 198 -12.96 15.62 -9.33
C ARG A 198 -14.05 15.07 -8.40
N GLU A 199 -13.67 14.27 -7.42
CA GLU A 199 -14.58 13.73 -6.44
C GLU A 199 -14.92 14.78 -5.40
N SER A 200 -16.19 15.20 -5.38
CA SER A 200 -16.66 16.33 -4.57
C SER A 200 -16.32 16.20 -3.08
N LYS A 201 -16.39 14.99 -2.52
CA LYS A 201 -16.02 14.73 -1.12
C LYS A 201 -14.53 14.90 -0.87
N VAL A 202 -13.69 14.43 -1.79
CA VAL A 202 -12.23 14.58 -1.68
C VAL A 202 -11.83 16.06 -1.87
N ALA A 203 -12.47 16.77 -2.80
CA ALA A 203 -12.30 18.21 -2.95
C ALA A 203 -12.70 18.97 -1.68
N ALA A 204 -13.78 18.57 -1.01
CA ALA A 204 -14.20 19.15 0.27
C ALA A 204 -13.20 18.89 1.40
N LEU A 205 -12.61 17.67 1.46
CA LEU A 205 -11.50 17.37 2.38
C LEU A 205 -10.29 18.25 2.08
N ALA A 206 -9.92 18.43 0.82
CA ALA A 206 -8.81 19.29 0.42
C ALA A 206 -9.02 20.76 0.84
N GLN A 207 -10.28 21.21 0.94
CA GLN A 207 -10.65 22.55 1.41
C GLN A 207 -10.76 22.66 2.94
N GLY A 208 -10.62 21.55 3.67
CA GLY A 208 -10.63 21.53 5.13
C GLY A 208 -12.03 21.51 5.76
N ASN A 209 -13.03 20.93 5.08
CA ASN A 209 -14.40 20.79 5.64
C ASN A 209 -14.47 19.98 6.96
N TYR A 210 -13.41 19.26 7.30
CA TYR A 210 -13.29 18.47 8.52
C TYR A 210 -12.86 19.30 9.74
N LEU A 211 -12.28 20.50 9.54
CA LEU A 211 -11.63 21.26 10.62
C LEU A 211 -12.58 21.63 11.77
N ASP A 212 -13.82 22.00 11.45
CA ASP A 212 -14.80 22.46 12.45
C ASP A 212 -15.73 21.34 12.94
N LYS A 213 -15.48 20.09 12.53
CA LYS A 213 -16.29 18.95 12.96
C LYS A 213 -16.02 18.59 14.41
N THR A 214 -17.06 18.21 15.13
CA THR A 214 -16.96 17.59 16.45
C THR A 214 -16.53 16.12 16.31
N ARG A 215 -15.95 15.55 17.37
CA ARG A 215 -15.54 14.13 17.40
C ARG A 215 -16.69 13.19 17.01
N ASP A 216 -17.93 13.50 17.41
CA ASP A 216 -19.11 12.65 17.14
C ASP A 216 -19.58 12.70 15.68
N GLN A 217 -19.06 13.62 14.86
CA GLN A 217 -19.29 13.67 13.42
C GLN A 217 -18.22 12.91 12.62
N ILE A 218 -17.11 12.54 13.25
CA ILE A 218 -16.00 11.83 12.61
C ILE A 218 -16.25 10.32 12.64
N ARG A 219 -15.96 9.60 11.55
CA ARG A 219 -16.04 8.14 11.44
C ARG A 219 -14.75 7.61 10.82
N GLY A 220 -14.08 6.67 11.48
CA GLY A 220 -12.89 6.01 10.95
C GLY A 220 -13.23 4.60 10.54
N ASN A 221 -13.95 4.44 9.42
CA ASN A 221 -14.41 3.14 8.92
C ASN A 221 -13.65 2.74 7.62
N GLY A 222 -14.04 1.61 7.02
CA GLY A 222 -13.42 1.08 5.81
C GLY A 222 -13.52 1.95 4.55
N TYR A 223 -14.33 3.00 4.54
CA TYR A 223 -14.49 3.89 3.40
C TYR A 223 -13.37 4.94 3.35
N CYS A 224 -12.71 5.08 2.20
CA CYS A 224 -11.49 5.88 2.06
C CYS A 224 -11.65 7.36 2.42
N VAL A 225 -12.80 7.96 2.13
CA VAL A 225 -13.07 9.38 2.44
C VAL A 225 -13.26 9.55 3.95
N ASP A 226 -14.01 8.66 4.60
CA ASP A 226 -14.27 8.71 6.04
C ASP A 226 -12.98 8.48 6.83
N SER A 227 -12.18 7.46 6.47
CA SER A 227 -10.90 7.20 7.14
C SER A 227 -9.87 8.32 6.93
N LEU A 228 -9.80 8.90 5.73
CA LEU A 228 -8.95 10.07 5.48
C LEU A 228 -9.44 11.28 6.27
N GLU A 229 -10.74 11.57 6.29
CA GLU A 229 -11.33 12.63 7.11
C GLU A 229 -10.96 12.48 8.58
N ALA A 230 -11.14 11.27 9.13
CA ALA A 230 -10.84 10.97 10.51
C ALA A 230 -9.35 11.15 10.84
N ALA A 231 -8.46 10.68 9.97
CA ALA A 231 -7.03 10.85 10.14
C ALA A 231 -6.60 12.33 10.12
N LEU A 232 -7.12 13.12 9.16
CA LEU A 232 -6.83 14.55 9.06
C LEU A 232 -7.40 15.33 10.24
N TRP A 233 -8.61 14.99 10.69
CA TRP A 233 -9.21 15.57 11.89
C TRP A 233 -8.36 15.29 13.13
N CYS A 234 -7.96 14.02 13.34
CA CYS A 234 -7.12 13.64 14.49
C CYS A 234 -5.79 14.39 14.48
N PHE A 235 -5.12 14.46 13.32
CA PHE A 235 -3.88 15.23 13.18
C PHE A 235 -4.07 16.71 13.52
N GLN A 236 -5.12 17.34 13.00
CA GLN A 236 -5.38 18.77 13.23
C GLN A 236 -5.78 19.09 14.68
N HIS A 237 -6.39 18.14 15.39
CA HIS A 237 -6.84 18.30 16.78
C HIS A 237 -5.88 17.73 17.84
N SER A 238 -4.67 17.34 17.45
CA SER A 238 -3.63 16.81 18.36
C SER A 238 -2.34 17.61 18.30
N ASP A 239 -1.62 17.78 19.40
CA ASP A 239 -0.36 18.55 19.41
C ASP A 239 0.89 17.67 19.38
N SER A 240 0.70 16.35 19.38
CA SER A 240 1.78 15.38 19.24
C SER A 240 1.37 14.17 18.40
N TYR A 241 2.37 13.45 17.88
CA TYR A 241 2.14 12.17 17.18
C TYR A 241 1.32 11.19 18.03
N ALA A 242 1.67 11.03 19.31
CA ALA A 242 1.02 10.08 20.20
C ALA A 242 -0.47 10.42 20.39
N GLU A 243 -0.78 11.69 20.63
CA GLU A 243 -2.17 12.15 20.69
C GLU A 243 -2.92 11.91 19.39
N ALA A 244 -2.28 12.14 18.22
CA ALA A 244 -2.90 11.94 16.91
C ALA A 244 -3.31 10.48 16.69
N VAL A 245 -2.38 9.53 16.90
CA VAL A 245 -2.65 8.10 16.67
C VAL A 245 -3.56 7.50 17.72
N LEU A 246 -3.46 7.95 18.98
CA LEU A 246 -4.40 7.56 20.04
C LEU A 246 -5.81 8.05 19.73
N ALA A 247 -5.95 9.30 19.30
CA ALA A 247 -7.24 9.86 18.93
C ALA A 247 -7.89 9.04 17.82
N ALA A 248 -7.11 8.68 16.78
CA ALA A 248 -7.55 7.86 15.66
C ALA A 248 -7.96 6.44 16.10
N ALA A 249 -7.11 5.73 16.83
CA ALA A 249 -7.44 4.37 17.30
C ALA A 249 -8.66 4.34 18.23
N ASN A 250 -8.82 5.35 19.09
CA ASN A 250 -9.99 5.47 19.96
C ASN A 250 -11.28 5.92 19.23
N LEU A 251 -11.25 6.08 17.91
CA LEU A 251 -12.48 6.18 17.13
C LEU A 251 -13.19 4.83 17.00
N GLY A 252 -12.46 3.71 17.17
CA GLY A 252 -12.97 2.36 16.95
C GLY A 252 -13.17 2.05 15.46
N ASP A 253 -14.07 1.11 15.17
CA ASP A 253 -14.41 0.67 13.82
C ASP A 253 -13.18 0.13 13.07
N ASP A 254 -12.67 0.85 12.06
CA ASP A 254 -11.46 0.52 11.30
C ASP A 254 -10.26 1.31 11.87
N ALA A 255 -9.92 0.92 13.10
CA ALA A 255 -9.07 1.69 14.01
C ALA A 255 -7.58 1.64 13.62
N ASP A 256 -7.10 0.48 13.19
CA ASP A 256 -5.76 0.26 12.66
C ASP A 256 -5.52 1.08 11.40
N THR A 257 -6.39 1.01 10.41
CA THR A 257 -6.21 1.78 9.17
C THR A 257 -6.25 3.27 9.43
N THR A 258 -7.23 3.74 10.21
CA THR A 258 -7.32 5.18 10.54
C THR A 258 -6.07 5.66 11.28
N ALA A 259 -5.54 4.84 12.21
CA ALA A 259 -4.32 5.14 12.95
C ALA A 259 -3.06 5.08 12.06
N ALA A 260 -2.99 4.17 11.10
CA ALA A 260 -1.90 4.06 10.13
C ALA A 260 -1.87 5.27 9.18
N ILE A 261 -3.02 5.72 8.68
CA ILE A 261 -3.16 6.90 7.81
C ILE A 261 -2.67 8.15 8.54
N VAL A 262 -3.17 8.43 9.74
CA VAL A 262 -2.69 9.59 10.51
C VAL A 262 -1.22 9.42 10.89
N GLY A 263 -0.78 8.19 11.15
CA GLY A 263 0.59 7.84 11.49
C GLY A 263 1.59 8.24 10.40
N GLN A 264 1.23 8.09 9.13
CA GLN A 264 2.05 8.51 7.99
C GLN A 264 2.29 10.03 7.98
N LEU A 265 1.22 10.82 8.13
CA LEU A 265 1.27 12.28 8.09
C LEU A 265 1.90 12.86 9.37
N ALA A 266 1.41 12.45 10.54
CA ALA A 266 1.91 12.89 11.83
C ALA A 266 3.39 12.49 12.00
N GLY A 267 3.76 11.30 11.54
CA GLY A 267 5.15 10.84 11.54
C GLY A 267 6.05 11.73 10.68
N ALA A 268 5.63 12.08 9.47
CA ALA A 268 6.36 13.03 8.61
C ALA A 268 6.48 14.43 9.23
N PHE A 269 5.45 14.87 9.96
CA PHE A 269 5.40 16.19 10.59
C PHE A 269 6.26 16.30 11.86
N TYR A 270 6.10 15.37 12.81
CA TYR A 270 6.76 15.38 14.12
C TYR A 270 8.11 14.64 14.15
N GLY A 271 8.38 13.79 13.17
CA GLY A 271 9.60 12.99 13.10
C GLY A 271 9.70 11.86 14.14
N PRO A 272 10.79 11.09 14.12
CA PRO A 272 10.87 9.78 14.79
C PRO A 272 11.22 9.89 16.26
N ARG A 273 11.59 11.08 16.73
CA ARG A 273 11.82 11.36 18.15
C ARG A 273 10.51 11.48 18.91
N ALA A 274 9.39 11.73 18.22
CA ALA A 274 8.06 11.74 18.83
C ALA A 274 7.69 10.36 19.42
N TYR A 275 8.20 9.27 18.84
CA TYR A 275 8.03 7.90 19.34
C TYR A 275 8.81 7.59 20.63
N ARG A 276 9.71 8.49 21.06
CA ARG A 276 10.70 8.24 22.14
C ARG A 276 10.45 9.06 23.40
N ARG A 277 9.38 9.86 23.49
CA ARG A 277 9.12 10.63 24.72
C ARG A 277 8.71 9.66 25.83
N THR A 278 9.38 9.78 26.97
CA THR A 278 9.21 9.00 28.20
C THR A 278 7.73 8.88 28.57
N GLY A 279 7.21 7.65 28.63
CA GLY A 279 5.82 7.34 29.00
C GLY A 279 5.05 6.54 27.95
N TRP A 280 5.49 6.55 26.70
CA TRP A 280 5.04 5.62 25.66
C TRP A 280 6.04 4.48 25.56
N PRO A 281 5.67 3.19 25.62
CA PRO A 281 6.55 2.11 25.24
C PRO A 281 7.07 2.43 23.86
N SER A 282 8.38 2.65 23.81
CA SER A 282 9.11 2.73 22.59
C SER A 282 8.57 1.65 21.65
N CYS A 283 8.02 2.02 20.49
CA CYS A 283 7.84 1.09 19.39
C CYS A 283 9.21 0.40 19.24
N THR A 284 9.34 -0.83 19.77
CA THR A 284 10.63 -1.49 19.94
C THR A 284 11.20 -1.98 18.61
N TRP A 285 10.55 -1.61 17.49
CA TRP A 285 11.01 -1.82 16.13
C TRP A 285 12.48 -1.41 15.93
N ALA A 286 12.89 -0.27 16.52
CA ALA A 286 14.27 0.21 16.41
C ALA A 286 15.30 -0.62 17.24
N ARG A 287 14.86 -1.49 18.16
CA ARG A 287 15.75 -2.29 19.03
C ARG A 287 15.71 -3.80 18.74
N ARG A 288 14.72 -4.30 17.99
CA ARG A 288 14.49 -5.74 17.77
C ARG A 288 14.48 -6.18 16.29
N SER A 289 14.81 -5.30 15.35
CA SER A 289 14.98 -5.69 13.95
C SER A 289 16.10 -6.73 13.82
N ARG A 290 15.72 -8.00 13.66
CA ARG A 290 16.61 -9.01 13.06
C ARG A 290 17.03 -8.46 11.68
N PRO A 291 18.28 -8.72 11.23
CA PRO A 291 18.67 -8.35 9.88
C PRO A 291 17.67 -8.92 8.88
N TRP A 292 17.27 -8.08 7.93
CA TRP A 292 16.37 -8.43 6.83
C TRP A 292 16.84 -9.71 6.15
N PRO A 293 15.99 -10.72 5.91
CA PRO A 293 16.39 -11.89 5.15
C PRO A 293 16.78 -11.46 3.73
N THR A 294 18.05 -11.65 3.38
CA THR A 294 18.61 -11.32 2.05
C THR A 294 18.38 -12.42 1.01
N THR A 295 17.65 -13.47 1.37
CA THR A 295 17.39 -14.63 0.52
C THR A 295 16.19 -14.39 -0.38
N CYS A 296 16.38 -14.60 -1.69
CA CYS A 296 15.29 -14.67 -2.66
C CYS A 296 14.27 -15.72 -2.20
N TRP A 297 13.02 -15.29 -2.12
CA TRP A 297 11.86 -16.09 -1.77
C TRP A 297 11.33 -16.79 -3.06
N PRO A 298 10.82 -18.04 -3.02
CA PRO A 298 10.48 -18.87 -1.86
C PRO A 298 11.66 -19.67 -1.27
N PRO A 299 11.57 -20.10 0.00
CA PRO A 299 12.56 -20.99 0.60
C PRO A 299 12.65 -22.31 -0.19
N PRO A 300 13.85 -22.92 -0.28
CA PRO A 300 14.01 -24.22 -0.92
C PRO A 300 13.18 -25.26 -0.17
N GLY A 301 12.14 -25.79 -0.81
CA GLY A 301 11.27 -26.84 -0.24
C GLY A 301 9.77 -26.70 -0.55
N VAL A 302 9.31 -25.54 -1.03
CA VAL A 302 7.90 -25.37 -1.44
C VAL A 302 7.72 -25.91 -2.86
N ALA A 303 6.92 -26.96 -3.01
CA ALA A 303 6.60 -27.59 -4.28
C ALA A 303 6.00 -26.56 -5.25
N ARG A 304 6.63 -26.41 -6.42
CA ARG A 304 6.12 -25.58 -7.52
C ARG A 304 4.87 -26.24 -8.10
N LEU A 305 3.72 -25.57 -8.05
CA LEU A 305 2.56 -25.95 -8.85
C LEU A 305 2.91 -25.75 -10.35
N PRO A 306 2.57 -26.70 -11.24
CA PRO A 306 2.84 -26.55 -12.66
C PRO A 306 1.75 -25.68 -13.29
N GLY A 307 2.02 -24.38 -13.42
CA GLY A 307 1.11 -23.46 -14.08
C GLY A 307 1.67 -22.04 -14.14
N ARG A 308 2.53 -21.78 -15.14
CA ARG A 308 2.94 -20.43 -15.59
C ARG A 308 3.30 -19.42 -14.48
N CYS A 309 4.36 -19.69 -13.71
CA CYS A 309 5.12 -18.59 -13.11
C CYS A 309 5.86 -17.83 -14.23
N MET A 310 5.54 -16.55 -14.45
CA MET A 310 6.48 -15.64 -15.08
C MET A 310 7.71 -15.54 -14.17
N ALA A 311 8.75 -16.29 -14.48
CA ALA A 311 10.05 -16.11 -13.86
C ALA A 311 10.60 -14.74 -14.28
N VAL A 312 10.53 -13.75 -13.40
CA VAL A 312 11.29 -12.51 -13.56
C VAL A 312 12.76 -12.87 -13.35
N ALA A 313 13.48 -12.99 -14.46
CA ALA A 313 14.90 -13.31 -14.46
C ALA A 313 15.70 -12.20 -13.78
N CYS A 314 16.26 -12.51 -12.62
CA CYS A 314 17.19 -11.66 -11.89
C CYS A 314 18.58 -11.75 -12.53
N ALA A 315 18.94 -10.82 -13.41
CA ALA A 315 20.31 -10.68 -13.90
C ALA A 315 21.13 -9.86 -12.89
N ARG A 316 21.82 -10.55 -11.95
CA ARG A 316 22.84 -9.93 -11.10
C ARG A 316 24.11 -9.72 -11.93
N ARG A 317 24.56 -8.47 -12.09
CA ARG A 317 25.99 -8.16 -12.22
C ARG A 317 26.48 -7.64 -10.86
N CYS A 318 27.16 -8.52 -10.13
CA CYS A 318 28.09 -8.09 -9.09
C CYS A 318 29.30 -7.45 -9.78
N ASN A 319 29.77 -6.29 -9.31
CA ASN A 319 31.17 -5.95 -9.51
C ASN A 319 31.73 -5.23 -8.28
N THR A 320 32.66 -5.92 -7.62
CA THR A 320 33.60 -5.41 -6.63
C THR A 320 34.65 -4.53 -7.32
N GLY A 321 35.17 -3.53 -6.60
CA GLY A 321 35.93 -2.42 -7.18
C GLY A 321 37.36 -2.71 -7.67
N SER A 322 37.88 -1.66 -8.32
CA SER A 322 39.28 -1.31 -8.61
C SER A 322 40.05 -2.11 -9.67
N SER A 323 40.20 -1.53 -10.86
CA SER A 323 41.46 -0.91 -11.34
C SER A 323 41.34 -0.56 -12.83
N ALA A 324 41.97 0.55 -13.22
CA ALA A 324 41.91 1.18 -14.53
C ALA A 324 42.27 0.23 -15.69
N TRP A 325 41.57 0.30 -16.83
CA TRP A 325 42.14 0.20 -18.18
C TRP A 325 41.17 0.78 -19.22
N THR A 326 41.79 1.33 -20.25
CA THR A 326 41.34 2.20 -21.36
C THR A 326 40.15 1.74 -22.19
N CYS A 327 39.39 2.72 -22.68
CA CYS A 327 38.29 2.58 -23.65
C CYS A 327 38.81 2.38 -25.08
N PRO A 328 38.25 1.42 -25.85
CA PRO A 328 38.22 1.51 -27.30
C PRO A 328 36.79 1.68 -27.82
N SER A 329 36.59 2.81 -28.49
CA SER A 329 35.79 3.05 -29.70
C SER A 329 34.56 2.17 -30.01
N ALA A 330 33.44 2.88 -30.17
CA ALA A 330 32.22 2.41 -30.81
C ALA A 330 32.43 1.84 -32.22
N THR A 331 32.02 0.59 -32.46
CA THR A 331 31.43 0.12 -33.73
C THR A 331 30.83 -1.28 -33.58
N ALA A 332 29.85 -1.59 -34.43
CA ALA A 332 29.15 -2.86 -34.64
C ALA A 332 27.93 -3.15 -33.74
N ILE A 333 26.82 -2.49 -34.06
CA ILE A 333 25.47 -3.01 -33.79
C ILE A 333 25.25 -4.19 -34.75
N ALA A 334 25.24 -5.42 -34.23
CA ALA A 334 24.75 -6.58 -34.96
C ALA A 334 23.22 -6.65 -34.86
N ARG A 335 22.56 -6.70 -36.02
CA ARG A 335 21.11 -6.91 -36.17
C ARG A 335 20.66 -8.22 -35.51
N PRO A 336 19.49 -8.29 -34.85
CA PRO A 336 18.91 -9.57 -34.46
C PRO A 336 18.41 -10.35 -35.68
N ALA A 337 18.68 -11.65 -35.68
CA ALA A 337 18.30 -12.62 -36.71
C ALA A 337 16.77 -12.79 -36.81
N ALA A 338 16.32 -13.13 -38.03
CA ALA A 338 14.92 -13.31 -38.41
C ALA A 338 14.21 -14.43 -37.62
N ARG A 339 12.91 -14.21 -37.36
CA ARG A 339 11.99 -15.18 -36.74
C ARG A 339 11.87 -16.46 -37.60
N PRO A 340 11.75 -17.66 -37.00
CA PRO A 340 11.32 -18.85 -37.74
C PRO A 340 9.81 -18.76 -38.05
N THR A 341 9.43 -19.14 -39.27
CA THR A 341 8.05 -19.34 -39.72
C THR A 341 7.41 -20.57 -39.06
N PRO A 342 6.10 -20.56 -38.75
CA PRO A 342 5.43 -21.73 -38.18
C PRO A 342 5.18 -22.82 -39.24
N ARG A 343 5.39 -24.09 -38.88
CA ARG A 343 5.01 -25.26 -39.67
C ARG A 343 3.49 -25.46 -39.68
N PRO A 344 2.88 -25.92 -40.79
CA PRO A 344 1.45 -26.20 -40.84
C PRO A 344 1.11 -27.53 -40.15
N LEU A 345 -0.04 -27.56 -39.45
CA LEU A 345 -0.64 -28.76 -38.87
C LEU A 345 -1.30 -29.63 -39.96
N PRO A 346 -1.33 -30.98 -39.79
CA PRO A 346 -1.94 -31.88 -40.77
C PRO A 346 -3.48 -31.85 -40.71
N ARG A 347 -4.11 -31.97 -41.89
CA ARG A 347 -5.57 -32.04 -42.08
C ARG A 347 -6.12 -33.41 -41.63
N PRO A 348 -7.31 -33.47 -41.01
CA PRO A 348 -8.07 -34.70 -40.88
C PRO A 348 -8.83 -35.04 -42.18
N PRO A 349 -9.14 -36.32 -42.45
CA PRO A 349 -9.84 -36.74 -43.67
C PRO A 349 -11.34 -36.46 -43.60
N GLU A 350 -11.91 -36.05 -44.74
CA GLU A 350 -13.35 -35.87 -44.97
C GLU A 350 -14.02 -37.11 -45.58
N SER A 351 -15.35 -37.14 -45.44
CA SER A 351 -16.41 -37.97 -46.04
C SER A 351 -16.98 -39.05 -45.07
N CYS A 352 -18.29 -39.17 -44.84
CA CYS A 352 -19.45 -38.88 -45.70
C CYS A 352 -20.68 -38.33 -44.93
N ALA A 353 -21.28 -37.29 -45.53
CA ALA A 353 -22.70 -37.09 -45.87
C ALA A 353 -23.88 -37.40 -44.90
N ASN A 354 -24.72 -36.35 -44.77
CA ASN A 354 -26.20 -36.34 -44.79
C ASN A 354 -26.97 -36.98 -43.62
N THR A 355 -28.06 -36.43 -43.06
CA THR A 355 -29.03 -35.40 -43.53
C THR A 355 -29.96 -34.97 -42.38
N SER A 356 -30.39 -33.71 -42.46
CA SER A 356 -31.77 -33.19 -42.20
C SER A 356 -32.38 -33.13 -40.79
N SER A 357 -32.82 -31.88 -40.49
CA SER A 357 -34.11 -31.44 -39.94
C SER A 357 -34.43 -31.63 -38.44
N GLY A 358 -34.55 -30.51 -37.73
CA GLY A 358 -35.62 -30.33 -36.73
C GLY A 358 -36.93 -29.88 -37.40
N PRO A 359 -37.96 -29.40 -36.68
CA PRO A 359 -38.25 -29.47 -35.24
C PRO A 359 -39.67 -30.05 -34.97
N ARG A 360 -40.03 -30.33 -33.71
CA ARG A 360 -41.40 -30.07 -33.18
C ARG A 360 -41.53 -30.32 -31.69
N ALA A 361 -42.03 -29.29 -31.01
CA ALA A 361 -42.76 -29.38 -29.75
C ALA A 361 -44.03 -30.22 -29.92
N ARG A 362 -44.41 -30.96 -28.87
CA ARG A 362 -45.81 -31.24 -28.49
C ARG A 362 -45.90 -31.73 -27.05
N ASN A 363 -46.93 -31.21 -26.40
CA ASN A 363 -47.54 -31.54 -25.11
C ASN A 363 -47.53 -33.01 -24.69
N GLY A 364 -47.43 -33.21 -23.37
CA GLY A 364 -47.73 -34.43 -22.63
C GLY A 364 -47.53 -34.15 -21.15
#